data_AF-A0A956QIA1-F1
#
_entry.id   AF-A0A956QIA1-F1
#
_cell.length_a   1.000
_cell.length_b   1.000
_cell.length_c   1.000
_cell.angle_alpha   90.00
_cell.angle_beta   90.00
_cell.angle_gamma   90.00
#
_symmetry.space_group_name_H-M   'P 1'
#
loop_
_entity.id
_entity.type
_entity.pdbx_description
1 polymer ?
#
loop_
_entity_poly.entity_id
_entity_poly.type
_entity_poly.pdbx_seq_one_letter_code
_entity_poly.pdbx_strand_id
1 'polypeptide(L)'
;MFLDGPQAKARDAVHIVFAGEKVRPDYAEPSPSVDEAQQLGEVKVLSLEALVRMKLTSFRDKDRTHLRDLIEVGLVGEDWPTRLPTALGARLQAILDDPDG
;
A
#
# COMPACT_ATOMS: atom_id res chain seq x y z
N MET A 1 14.63 -9.44 -6.83
CA MET A 1 13.61 -10.39 -7.34
C MET A 1 14.14 -11.80 -7.11
N PHE A 2 13.42 -12.61 -6.34
CA PHE A 2 13.75 -14.01 -6.05
C PHE A 2 13.05 -14.92 -7.06
N LEU A 3 13.80 -15.85 -7.66
CA LEU A 3 13.33 -16.85 -8.62
C LEU A 3 13.54 -18.22 -8.00
N ASP A 4 12.48 -19.03 -7.94
CA ASP A 4 12.56 -20.36 -7.34
C ASP A 4 13.02 -21.41 -8.37
N GLY A 5 14.33 -21.57 -8.47
CA GLY A 5 14.97 -22.58 -9.31
C GLY A 5 15.26 -22.15 -10.75
N PRO A 6 16.04 -22.97 -11.48
CA PRO A 6 16.65 -22.58 -12.76
C PRO A 6 15.66 -22.43 -13.94
N GLN A 7 14.42 -22.89 -13.77
CA GLN A 7 13.36 -22.81 -14.80
C GLN A 7 12.30 -21.73 -14.49
N ALA A 8 12.43 -21.02 -13.37
CA ALA A 8 11.48 -20.00 -12.96
C ALA A 8 11.49 -18.81 -13.92
N LYS A 9 10.30 -18.31 -14.28
CA LYS A 9 10.15 -17.14 -15.14
C LYS A 9 10.04 -15.89 -14.28
N ALA A 10 10.37 -14.74 -14.84
CA ALA A 10 10.21 -13.45 -14.16
C ALA A 10 8.78 -13.21 -13.63
N ARG A 11 7.75 -13.78 -14.27
CA ARG A 11 6.35 -13.70 -13.83
C ARG A 11 6.07 -14.47 -12.54
N ASP A 12 6.88 -15.50 -12.25
CA ASP A 12 6.74 -16.38 -11.07
C ASP A 12 7.57 -15.85 -9.89
N ALA A 13 8.24 -14.72 -10.08
CA ALA A 13 9.23 -14.23 -9.16
C ALA A 13 8.62 -13.42 -8.01
N VAL A 14 9.24 -13.52 -6.84
CA VAL A 14 8.83 -12.78 -5.65
C VAL A 14 9.74 -11.56 -5.47
N HIS A 15 9.14 -10.38 -5.29
CA HIS A 15 9.91 -9.19 -4.90
C HIS A 15 9.92 -9.09 -3.37
N ILE A 16 11.09 -9.33 -2.78
CA ILE A 16 11.32 -9.17 -1.34
C ILE A 16 11.73 -7.73 -1.06
N VAL A 17 11.10 -7.11 -0.08
CA VAL A 17 11.44 -5.79 0.46
C VAL A 17 11.67 -5.92 1.96
N PHE A 18 12.59 -5.12 2.52
CA PHE A 18 12.83 -5.10 3.95
C PHE A 18 11.77 -4.29 4.68
N ALA A 19 11.18 -4.88 5.71
CA ALA A 19 10.19 -4.24 6.58
C ALA A 19 10.83 -3.07 7.34
N GLY A 20 10.10 -1.95 7.46
CA GLY A 20 10.62 -0.76 8.14
C GLY A 20 11.69 0.01 7.36
N GLU A 21 11.99 -0.40 6.13
CA GLU A 21 12.94 0.30 5.24
C GLU A 21 12.24 0.92 4.03
N LYS A 22 12.79 2.04 3.56
CA LYS A 22 12.32 2.66 2.32
C LYS A 22 12.74 1.80 1.13
N VAL A 23 11.75 1.37 0.34
CA VAL A 23 11.99 0.64 -0.91
C VAL A 23 12.75 1.50 -1.93
N ARG A 24 12.53 2.81 -1.91
CA ARG A 24 13.28 3.79 -2.70
C ARG A 24 13.63 5.01 -1.85
N PRO A 25 14.77 5.68 -2.07
CA PRO A 25 15.17 6.82 -1.24
C PRO A 25 14.15 7.97 -1.21
N ASP A 26 13.42 8.17 -2.30
CA ASP A 26 12.42 9.22 -2.49
C ASP A 26 11.03 8.89 -1.91
N TYR A 27 10.81 7.68 -1.41
CA TYR A 27 9.55 7.31 -0.77
C TYR A 27 9.33 8.12 0.52
N ALA A 28 8.10 8.56 0.75
CA ALA A 28 7.75 9.33 1.94
C ALA A 28 7.95 8.50 3.23
N GLU A 29 7.39 7.29 3.23
CA GLU A 29 7.42 6.36 4.37
C GLU A 29 8.21 5.07 4.02
N PRO A 30 8.74 4.36 5.03
CA PRO A 30 9.24 3.01 4.85
C PRO A 30 8.13 2.03 4.47
N SER A 31 8.53 0.83 4.05
CA SER A 31 7.60 -0.29 3.94
C SER A 31 7.03 -0.66 5.33
N PRO A 32 5.79 -1.20 5.42
CA PRO A 32 5.19 -1.57 6.69
C PRO A 32 6.03 -2.58 7.50
N SER A 33 5.89 -2.55 8.84
CA SER A 33 6.42 -3.63 9.67
C SER A 33 5.62 -4.92 9.46
N VAL A 34 6.26 -6.07 9.67
CA VAL A 34 5.61 -7.39 9.67
C VAL A 34 4.57 -7.53 10.78
N ASP A 35 4.68 -6.70 11.83
CA ASP A 35 3.74 -6.68 12.95
C ASP A 35 2.48 -5.87 12.63
N GLU A 36 2.48 -5.06 11.57
CA GLU A 36 1.30 -4.29 11.13
C GLU A 36 0.34 -5.14 10.29
N ALA A 37 0.11 -6.36 10.76
CA ALA A 37 -0.62 -7.40 10.10
C ALA A 37 -1.78 -7.93 10.96
N GLN A 38 -2.79 -8.48 10.30
CA GLN A 38 -3.93 -9.14 10.91
C GLN A 38 -3.98 -10.60 10.45
N GLN A 39 -4.48 -11.49 11.32
CA GLN A 39 -4.65 -12.90 10.98
C GLN A 39 -5.92 -13.07 10.13
N LEU A 40 -5.79 -13.71 8.97
CA LEU A 40 -6.88 -14.08 8.09
C LEU A 40 -6.79 -15.58 7.77
N GLY A 41 -7.54 -16.40 8.49
CA GLY A 41 -7.40 -17.85 8.39
C GLY A 41 -6.00 -18.31 8.76
N GLU A 42 -5.30 -18.96 7.82
CA GLU A 42 -3.93 -19.45 8.01
C GLU A 42 -2.85 -18.44 7.59
N VAL A 43 -3.22 -17.30 7.01
CA VAL A 43 -2.28 -16.29 6.52
C VAL A 43 -2.34 -15.00 7.33
N LYS A 44 -1.22 -14.27 7.35
CA LYS A 44 -1.18 -12.89 7.83
C LYS A 44 -1.27 -11.93 6.66
N VAL A 45 -2.16 -10.95 6.77
CA VAL A 45 -2.36 -9.89 5.77
C VAL A 45 -2.07 -8.53 6.41
N LEU A 46 -1.68 -7.54 5.62
CA LEU A 46 -1.50 -6.18 6.14
C LEU A 46 -2.79 -5.68 6.77
N SER A 47 -2.67 -4.95 7.88
CA SER A 47 -3.76 -4.13 8.40
C SER A 47 -4.21 -3.11 7.34
N LEU A 48 -5.47 -2.69 7.40
CA LEU A 48 -6.01 -1.71 6.46
C LEU A 48 -5.20 -0.40 6.47
N GLU A 49 -4.82 0.08 7.66
CA GLU A 49 -4.01 1.29 7.80
C GLU A 49 -2.64 1.17 7.13
N ALA A 50 -1.93 0.05 7.37
CA ALA A 50 -0.64 -0.21 6.73
C ALA A 50 -0.78 -0.36 5.21
N LEU A 51 -1.84 -0.99 4.73
CA LEU A 51 -2.13 -1.13 3.30
C LEU A 51 -2.35 0.23 2.64
N VAL A 52 -3.14 1.12 3.27
CA VAL A 52 -3.41 2.47 2.76
C VAL A 52 -2.12 3.30 2.74
N ARG A 53 -1.34 3.31 3.83
CA ARG A 53 -0.04 4.00 3.88
C ARG A 53 0.91 3.49 2.79
N MET A 54 1.02 2.17 2.62
CA MET A 54 1.87 1.57 1.58
C MET A 54 1.45 1.97 0.16
N LYS A 55 0.15 1.95 -0.14
CA LYS A 55 -0.41 2.36 -1.43
C LYS A 55 -0.18 3.84 -1.69
N LEU A 56 -0.44 4.71 -0.71
CA LEU A 56 -0.22 6.15 -0.81
C LEU A 56 1.26 6.50 -0.93
N THR A 57 2.17 5.75 -0.32
CA THR A 57 3.62 5.93 -0.48
C THR A 57 4.07 5.64 -1.91
N SER A 58 3.60 4.52 -2.49
CA SER A 58 3.95 4.11 -3.86
C SER A 58 3.26 4.98 -4.93
N PHE A 59 2.00 5.33 -4.69
CA PHE A 59 1.16 6.24 -5.48
C PHE A 59 1.14 5.99 -6.99
N ARG A 60 1.18 4.73 -7.42
CA ARG A 60 1.04 4.36 -8.83
C ARG A 60 -0.45 4.33 -9.21
N ASP A 61 -0.77 4.31 -10.50
CA ASP A 61 -2.15 4.30 -11.01
C ASP A 61 -3.00 3.17 -10.41
N LYS A 62 -2.43 1.96 -10.34
CA LYS A 62 -3.08 0.81 -9.70
C LYS A 62 -3.31 1.03 -8.20
N ASP A 63 -2.43 1.75 -7.50
CA ASP A 63 -2.60 2.01 -6.08
C ASP A 63 -3.74 3.00 -5.85
N ARG A 64 -3.85 4.03 -6.72
CA ARG A 64 -4.95 4.99 -6.73
C ARG A 64 -6.29 4.31 -7.03
N THR A 65 -6.33 3.41 -8.02
CA THR A 65 -7.51 2.59 -8.34
C THR A 65 -7.96 1.79 -7.13
N HIS A 66 -7.06 1.02 -6.51
CA HIS A 66 -7.40 0.25 -5.30
C HIS A 66 -7.87 1.12 -4.13
N LEU A 67 -7.35 2.35 -3.99
CA LEU A 67 -7.80 3.27 -2.94
C LEU A 67 -9.22 3.77 -3.22
N ARG A 68 -9.58 4.04 -4.48
CA ARG A 68 -10.96 4.35 -4.88
C ARG A 68 -11.90 3.20 -4.57
N ASP A 69 -11.51 1.96 -4.87
CA ASP A 69 -12.31 0.77 -4.54
C ASP A 69 -12.56 0.68 -3.03
N LEU A 70 -11.53 0.94 -2.21
CA LEU A 70 -11.66 0.97 -0.74
C LEU A 70 -12.57 2.10 -0.24
N ILE A 71 -12.57 3.24 -0.91
CA ILE A 71 -13.45 4.38 -0.62
C ILE A 71 -14.90 4.04 -0.98
N GLU A 72 -15.13 3.45 -2.16
CA GLU A 72 -16.45 3.07 -2.66
C GLU A 72 -17.17 2.11 -1.69
N VAL A 73 -16.44 1.15 -1.13
CA VAL A 73 -17.01 0.20 -0.14
C VAL A 73 -17.00 0.74 1.30
N GLY A 74 -16.60 2.00 1.52
CA GLY A 74 -16.66 2.67 2.81
C GLY A 74 -15.58 2.26 3.83
N LEU A 75 -14.50 1.62 3.40
CA LEU A 75 -13.38 1.26 4.29
C LEU A 75 -12.43 2.45 4.55
N VAL A 76 -12.34 3.38 3.60
CA VAL A 76 -11.54 4.60 3.66
C VAL A 76 -12.44 5.79 3.32
N GLY A 77 -12.22 6.95 3.94
CA GLY A 77 -13.12 8.11 3.76
C GLY A 77 -12.52 9.45 4.18
N GLU A 78 -13.37 10.47 4.31
CA GLU A 78 -12.99 11.87 4.55
C GLU A 78 -12.22 12.12 5.85
N ASP A 79 -12.35 11.24 6.84
CA ASP A 79 -11.65 11.33 8.12
C ASP A 79 -10.20 10.82 8.06
N TRP A 80 -9.86 10.04 7.03
CA TRP A 80 -8.55 9.40 6.92
C TRP A 80 -7.37 10.34 6.63
N PRO A 81 -7.45 11.37 5.76
CA PRO A 81 -6.33 12.26 5.48
C PRO A 81 -5.67 12.83 6.73
N THR A 82 -6.46 13.11 7.77
CA THR A 82 -5.99 13.66 9.05
C THR A 82 -5.24 12.66 9.93
N ARG A 83 -5.38 11.36 9.66
CA ARG A 83 -4.69 10.27 10.37
C ARG A 83 -3.32 9.95 9.79
N LEU A 84 -3.01 10.54 8.63
CA LEU A 84 -1.83 10.21 7.83
C LEU A 84 -0.77 11.33 7.92
N PRO A 85 0.52 11.01 7.71
CA PRO A 85 1.54 12.02 7.46
C PRO A 85 1.11 12.99 6.36
N THR A 86 1.44 14.27 6.50
CA THR A 86 0.92 15.36 5.65
C THR A 86 0.98 15.06 4.15
N ALA A 87 2.11 14.51 3.67
CA ALA A 87 2.29 14.18 2.25
C ALA A 87 1.34 13.07 1.77
N LEU A 88 1.04 12.09 2.61
CA LEU A 88 0.11 10.99 2.28
C LEU A 88 -1.34 11.42 2.44
N GLY A 89 -1.65 12.24 3.46
CA GLY A 89 -2.96 12.84 3.63
C GLY A 89 -3.36 13.67 2.40
N ALA A 90 -2.45 14.52 1.90
CA ALA A 90 -2.67 15.30 0.69
C ALA A 90 -2.92 14.43 -0.56
N ARG A 91 -2.21 13.30 -0.69
CA ARG A 91 -2.41 12.33 -1.76
C ARG A 91 -3.77 11.65 -1.69
N LEU A 92 -4.23 11.29 -0.49
CA LEU A 92 -5.56 10.70 -0.30
C LEU A 92 -6.67 11.73 -0.57
N GLN A 93 -6.48 12.96 -0.10
CA GLN A 93 -7.42 14.06 -0.39
C GLN A 93 -7.60 14.26 -1.89
N ALA A 94 -6.51 14.24 -2.67
CA ALA A 94 -6.59 14.35 -4.13
C ALA A 94 -7.40 13.22 -4.79
N ILE A 95 -7.45 12.02 -4.19
CA ILE A 95 -8.30 10.91 -4.69
C ILE A 95 -9.76 11.15 -4.32
N LEU A 96 -10.03 11.67 -3.11
CA LEU A 96 -11.38 12.00 -2.66
C LEU A 96 -12.00 13.15 -3.48
N ASP A 97 -11.18 14.14 -3.85
CA ASP A 97 -11.59 15.29 -4.66
C ASP A 97 -11.82 14.93 -6.13
N ASP A 98 -11.25 13.81 -6.59
CA ASP A 98 -11.35 13.31 -7.98
C ASP A 98 -11.65 11.79 -8.00
N PRO A 99 -12.91 11.41 -7.71
CA PRO A 99 -13.32 10.02 -7.58
C PRO A 99 -13.27 9.26 -8.91
N ASP A 100 -13.37 9.94 -10.06
CA ASP A 100 -13.35 9.34 -11.39
C ASP A 100 -11.94 9.27 -12.00
N GLY A 101 -11.08 10.24 -11.65
CA GLY A 101 -9.63 10.10 -11.70
C GLY A 101 -8.86 10.52 -12.93
#